data_AF-A0A660L7W7-F1
#
_entry.id   AF-A0A660L7W7-F1
#
_cell.length_a   1.000
_cell.length_b   1.000
_cell.length_c   1.000
_cell.angle_alpha   90.00
_cell.angle_beta   90.00
_cell.angle_gamma   90.00
#
_symmetry.space_group_name_H-M   'P 1'
#
loop_
_entity.id
_entity.type
_entity.pdbx_description
1 polymer ?
#
loop_
_entity_poly.entity_id
_entity_poly.type
_entity_poly.pdbx_seq_one_letter_code
_entity_poly.pdbx_strand_id
1 'polypeptide(L)'
;MIRKVLTATAVAVSLTIAACGGTGVDEKKVEDIRDHAAEVQKDAQQTAKDVQNGTKDAEQAAKEINEDMNDLANETIDAAKDANIPDEAREQLEAAQDEMNAAADGS
;
A
#
# COMPACT_ATOMS: atom_id res chain seq x y z
N MET A 1 -12.66 -8.45 -29.57
CA MET A 1 -11.65 -8.80 -28.55
C MET A 1 -11.74 -7.74 -27.46
N ILE A 2 -11.27 -8.00 -26.23
CA ILE A 2 -11.48 -7.19 -24.99
C ILE A 2 -12.68 -7.67 -24.14
N ARG A 3 -12.50 -8.82 -23.50
CA ARG A 3 -13.26 -9.26 -22.30
C ARG A 3 -12.35 -10.18 -21.48
N LYS A 4 -11.19 -9.68 -21.05
CA LYS A 4 -10.21 -10.48 -20.32
C LYS A 4 -9.36 -9.67 -19.34
N VAL A 5 -9.93 -8.75 -18.56
CA VAL A 5 -9.22 -8.28 -17.35
C VAL A 5 -10.27 -7.82 -16.36
N LEU A 6 -10.47 -8.59 -15.29
CA LEU A 6 -11.05 -8.20 -13.99
C LEU A 6 -11.43 -9.48 -13.23
N THR A 7 -10.51 -10.46 -13.19
CA THR A 7 -10.48 -11.39 -12.07
C THR A 7 -9.80 -10.62 -10.94
N ALA A 8 -10.60 -9.85 -10.21
CA ALA A 8 -10.23 -9.25 -8.95
C ALA A 8 -9.92 -10.40 -7.98
N THR A 9 -8.66 -10.79 -7.93
CA THR A 9 -8.16 -11.69 -6.88
C THR A 9 -8.14 -10.87 -5.60
N ALA A 10 -9.29 -10.83 -4.92
CA ALA A 10 -9.39 -10.34 -3.57
C ALA A 10 -8.57 -11.29 -2.68
N VAL A 11 -7.27 -11.00 -2.56
CA VAL A 11 -6.45 -11.58 -1.51
C VAL A 11 -6.86 -10.88 -0.23
N ALA A 12 -7.93 -11.38 0.38
CA ALA A 12 -8.27 -11.06 1.76
C ALA A 12 -7.21 -11.71 2.64
N VAL A 13 -6.07 -11.04 2.81
CA VAL A 13 -5.09 -11.44 3.82
C VAL A 13 -5.70 -11.08 5.17
N SER A 14 -6.40 -12.04 5.76
CA SER A 14 -6.83 -11.97 7.15
C SER A 14 -5.60 -12.08 8.06
N LEU A 15 -4.89 -10.96 8.22
CA LEU A 15 -3.87 -10.78 9.24
C LEU A 15 -4.58 -10.60 10.59
N THR A 16 -4.99 -11.71 11.21
CA THR A 16 -5.14 -11.76 12.66
C THR A 16 -3.75 -11.64 13.26
N ILE A 17 -3.23 -10.41 13.34
CA ILE A 17 -2.09 -10.09 14.19
C ILE A 17 -2.59 -10.27 15.62
N ALA A 18 -2.39 -11.48 16.13
CA ALA A 18 -2.41 -11.71 17.55
C ALA A 18 -1.49 -10.66 18.17
N ALA A 19 -2.06 -9.84 19.05
CA ALA A 19 -1.34 -8.99 19.97
C ALA A 19 -0.48 -9.92 20.87
N CYS A 20 0.65 -10.37 20.36
CA CYS A 20 1.69 -11.01 21.14
C CYS A 20 2.58 -9.88 21.63
N GLY A 21 2.28 -9.38 22.83
CA GLY A 21 3.03 -8.33 23.49
C GLY A 21 4.51 -8.69 23.57
N GLY A 22 5.32 -7.93 22.84
CA GLY A 22 6.77 -8.09 22.79
C GLY A 22 7.32 -7.03 21.85
N THR A 23 7.72 -5.89 22.43
CA THR A 23 8.61 -4.85 21.87
C THR A 23 9.18 -5.16 20.49
N GLY A 24 8.72 -4.45 19.46
CA GLY A 24 9.31 -4.59 18.13
C GLY A 24 8.89 -3.52 17.13
N VAL A 25 7.62 -3.07 17.14
CA VAL A 25 7.18 -1.99 16.25
C VAL A 25 7.21 -0.66 17.00
N ASP A 26 7.97 0.31 16.49
CA ASP A 26 7.95 1.68 17.00
C ASP A 26 6.53 2.25 16.93
N GLU A 27 5.93 2.61 18.07
CA GLU A 27 4.60 3.22 18.12
C GLU A 27 4.51 4.46 17.22
N LYS A 28 5.62 5.21 17.10
CA LYS A 28 5.73 6.34 16.18
C LYS A 28 5.59 5.93 14.71
N LYS A 29 6.21 4.82 14.29
CA LYS A 29 6.05 4.31 12.92
C LYS A 29 4.62 3.87 12.64
N VAL A 30 3.95 3.29 13.64
CA VAL A 30 2.53 2.92 13.52
C VAL A 30 1.65 4.16 13.40
N GLU A 31 1.97 5.23 14.15
CA GLU A 31 1.26 6.50 14.09
C GLU A 31 1.48 7.20 12.73
N ASP A 32 2.73 7.27 12.26
CA ASP A 32 3.07 7.83 10.95
C ASP A 32 2.35 7.09 9.80
N ILE A 33 2.35 5.75 9.80
CA ILE A 33 1.62 4.95 8.79
C ILE A 33 0.11 5.25 8.84
N ARG A 34 -0.46 5.43 10.03
CA ARG A 34 -1.89 5.74 10.16
C ARG A 34 -2.23 7.13 9.65
N ASP A 35 -1.39 8.11 9.95
CA ASP A 35 -1.56 9.48 9.50
C ASP A 35 -1.40 9.56 7.97
N HIS A 36 -0.38 8.90 7.42
CA HIS A 36 -0.17 8.83 5.98
C HIS A 36 -1.32 8.09 5.28
N ALA A 37 -1.84 6.99 5.84
CA ALA A 37 -3.02 6.33 5.29
C ALA A 37 -4.26 7.24 5.26
N ALA A 38 -4.42 8.10 6.26
CA ALA A 38 -5.50 9.08 6.28
C ALA A 38 -5.30 10.17 5.21
N GLU A 39 -4.06 10.60 4.96
CA GLU A 39 -3.72 11.50 3.86
C GLU A 39 -3.99 10.87 2.49
N VAL A 40 -3.49 9.66 2.22
CA VAL A 40 -3.75 8.93 0.96
C VAL A 40 -5.25 8.77 0.71
N GLN A 41 -6.04 8.46 1.75
CA GLN A 41 -7.49 8.37 1.61
C GLN A 41 -8.13 9.71 1.24
N LYS A 42 -7.64 10.81 1.81
CA LYS A 42 -8.13 12.16 1.52
C LYS A 42 -7.73 12.60 0.11
N ASP A 43 -6.52 12.30 -0.31
CA ASP A 43 -5.99 12.62 -1.63
C ASP A 43 -6.70 11.81 -2.71
N ALA A 44 -6.96 10.51 -2.48
CA ALA A 44 -7.81 9.71 -3.37
C ALA A 44 -9.22 10.30 -3.52
N GLN A 45 -9.84 10.79 -2.43
CA GLN A 45 -11.14 11.47 -2.51
C GLN A 45 -11.08 12.79 -3.27
N GLN A 46 -9.99 13.54 -3.12
CA GLN A 46 -9.80 14.81 -3.80
C GLN A 46 -9.53 14.59 -5.30
N THR A 47 -8.65 13.66 -5.64
CA THR A 47 -8.37 13.23 -7.01
C THR A 47 -9.61 12.69 -7.71
N ALA A 48 -10.47 11.93 -7.02
CA ALA A 48 -11.76 11.51 -7.57
C ALA A 48 -12.69 12.70 -7.88
N LYS A 49 -12.71 13.73 -7.02
CA LYS A 49 -13.44 14.98 -7.29
C LYS A 49 -12.82 15.76 -8.44
N ASP A 50 -11.51 15.79 -8.56
CA ASP A 50 -10.82 16.50 -9.63
C ASP A 50 -11.12 15.87 -11.00
N VAL A 51 -11.20 14.54 -11.07
CA VAL A 51 -11.69 13.81 -12.25
C VAL A 51 -13.15 14.13 -12.52
N GLN A 52 -14.01 14.10 -11.51
CA GLN A 52 -15.43 14.43 -11.66
C GLN A 52 -15.65 15.86 -12.18
N ASN A 53 -14.82 16.79 -11.73
CA ASN A 53 -14.85 18.20 -12.13
C ASN A 53 -14.14 18.45 -13.48
N GLY A 54 -13.50 17.44 -14.08
CA GLY A 54 -12.77 17.55 -15.33
C GLY A 54 -11.46 18.35 -15.23
N THR A 55 -10.98 18.58 -14.02
CA THR A 55 -9.71 19.28 -13.72
C THR A 55 -8.50 18.36 -13.80
N LYS A 56 -8.70 17.04 -13.75
CA LYS A 56 -7.67 16.01 -13.85
C LYS A 56 -8.19 14.85 -14.70
N ASP A 57 -7.35 14.26 -15.53
CA ASP A 57 -7.72 13.08 -16.31
C ASP A 57 -7.69 11.81 -15.45
N ALA A 58 -8.55 10.84 -15.78
CA ALA A 58 -8.66 9.59 -15.05
C ALA A 58 -7.34 8.79 -15.01
N GLU A 59 -6.51 8.91 -16.06
CA GLU A 59 -5.21 8.25 -16.14
C GLU A 59 -4.20 8.88 -15.18
N GLN A 60 -4.15 10.22 -15.11
CA GLN A 60 -3.31 10.94 -14.13
C GLN A 60 -3.77 10.64 -12.70
N ALA A 61 -5.08 10.64 -12.47
CA ALA A 61 -5.67 10.29 -11.19
C ALA A 61 -5.33 8.86 -10.75
N ALA A 62 -5.40 7.89 -11.66
CA ALA A 62 -5.04 6.51 -11.37
C ALA A 62 -3.55 6.37 -11.05
N LYS A 63 -2.69 7.14 -11.75
CA LYS A 63 -1.25 7.14 -11.50
C LYS A 63 -0.92 7.70 -10.11
N GLU A 64 -1.45 8.87 -9.78
CA GLU A 64 -1.23 9.49 -8.45
C GLU A 64 -1.72 8.58 -7.32
N ILE A 65 -2.94 8.04 -7.43
CA ILE A 65 -3.47 7.13 -6.40
C ILE A 65 -2.62 5.85 -6.28
N ASN A 66 -2.09 5.33 -7.39
CA ASN A 66 -1.21 4.17 -7.35
C ASN A 66 0.15 4.49 -6.71
N GLU A 67 0.73 5.66 -6.99
CA GLU A 67 1.97 6.11 -6.36
C GLU A 67 1.78 6.24 -4.84
N ASP A 68 0.73 6.94 -4.39
CA ASP A 68 0.38 7.11 -2.97
C ASP A 68 0.16 5.76 -2.25
N MET A 69 -0.53 4.82 -2.90
CA MET A 69 -0.76 3.49 -2.34
C MET A 69 0.52 2.64 -2.27
N ASN A 70 1.40 2.76 -3.25
CA ASN A 70 2.69 2.06 -3.25
C ASN A 70 3.60 2.60 -2.14
N ASP A 71 3.63 3.91 -1.93
CA ASP A 71 4.41 4.54 -0.87
C ASP A 71 3.93 4.08 0.51
N LEU A 72 2.62 4.11 0.76
CA LEU A 72 2.03 3.61 2.00
C LEU A 72 2.31 2.11 2.23
N ALA A 73 2.27 1.31 1.17
CA ALA A 73 2.57 -0.11 1.24
C ALA A 73 4.06 -0.35 1.55
N ASN A 74 4.97 0.43 0.94
CA ASN A 74 6.40 0.39 1.21
C ASN A 74 6.70 0.74 2.67
N GLU A 75 6.11 1.82 3.20
CA GLU A 75 6.27 2.21 4.60
C GLU A 75 5.76 1.15 5.58
N THR A 76 4.60 0.56 5.27
CA THR A 76 4.03 -0.52 6.08
C THR A 76 4.92 -1.77 6.09
N ILE A 77 5.46 -2.13 4.93
CA ILE A 77 6.40 -3.26 4.80
C ILE A 77 7.69 -2.96 5.57
N ASP A 78 8.26 -1.77 5.45
CA ASP A 78 9.49 -1.40 6.15
C ASP A 78 9.30 -1.36 7.67
N ALA A 79 8.16 -0.86 8.15
CA ALA A 79 7.84 -0.94 9.58
C ALA A 79 7.66 -2.39 10.05
N ALA A 80 7.13 -3.29 9.21
CA ALA A 80 7.02 -4.70 9.53
C ALA A 80 8.38 -5.42 9.53
N LYS A 81 9.31 -5.04 8.63
CA LYS A 81 10.69 -5.56 8.61
C LYS A 81 11.51 -5.14 9.82
N ASP A 82 11.28 -3.91 10.31
CA ASP A 82 11.93 -3.40 11.52
C ASP A 82 11.34 -4.00 12.80
N ALA A 83 10.13 -4.55 12.73
CA ALA A 83 9.61 -5.39 13.78
C ALA A 83 10.52 -6.63 13.91
N ASN A 84 10.68 -7.15 15.13
CA ASN A 84 11.55 -8.29 15.42
C ASN A 84 10.92 -9.61 14.89
N ILE A 85 10.80 -9.72 13.57
CA ILE A 85 10.20 -10.83 12.83
C ILE A 85 11.27 -11.85 12.43
N PRO A 86 10.90 -13.12 12.19
CA PRO A 86 11.82 -14.13 11.67
C PRO A 86 12.45 -13.70 10.34
N ASP A 87 13.71 -14.09 10.09
CA ASP A 87 14.42 -13.75 8.85
C ASP A 87 13.67 -14.23 7.59
N GLU A 88 13.02 -15.40 7.65
CA GLU A 88 12.22 -15.91 6.53
C GLU A 88 10.97 -15.06 6.25
N ALA A 89 10.43 -14.38 7.27
CA ALA A 89 9.33 -13.43 7.10
C ALA A 89 9.84 -12.10 6.53
N ARG A 90 11.06 -11.67 6.93
CA ARG A 90 11.70 -10.48 6.36
C ARG A 90 12.00 -10.66 4.87
N GLU A 91 12.58 -11.78 4.47
CA GLU A 91 12.86 -12.09 3.06
C GLU A 91 11.58 -12.12 2.21
N GLN A 92 10.48 -12.68 2.72
CA GLN A 92 9.19 -12.67 2.02
C GLN A 92 8.62 -11.26 1.84
N LEU A 93 8.80 -10.40 2.85
CA LEU A 93 8.38 -9.00 2.76
C LEU A 93 9.25 -8.19 1.78
N GLU A 94 10.56 -8.44 1.73
CA GLU A 94 11.46 -7.84 0.73
C GLU A 94 11.07 -8.26 -0.68
N ALA A 95 10.84 -9.57 -0.92
CA ALA A 95 10.42 -10.06 -2.22
C ALA A 95 9.06 -9.48 -2.67
N ALA A 96 8.11 -9.35 -1.73
CA ALA A 96 6.82 -8.73 -2.00
C ALA A 96 6.95 -7.23 -2.34
N GLN A 97 7.86 -6.52 -1.67
CA GLN A 97 8.16 -5.12 -1.95
C GLN A 97 8.77 -4.95 -3.34
N ASP A 98 9.74 -5.80 -3.70
CA ASP A 98 10.38 -5.79 -5.01
C ASP A 98 9.39 -6.08 -6.14
N GLU A 99 8.50 -7.06 -5.96
CA GLU A 99 7.46 -7.39 -6.94
C GLU A 99 6.44 -6.25 -7.12
N MET A 100 6.07 -5.60 -6.02
CA MET A 100 5.17 -4.43 -6.03
C MET A 100 5.80 -3.24 -6.75
N ASN A 101 7.04 -2.89 -6.43
CA ASN A 101 7.77 -1.80 -7.08
C ASN A 101 8.00 -2.09 -8.57
N ALA A 102 8.33 -3.34 -8.93
CA ALA A 102 8.48 -3.75 -10.32
C ALA A 102 7.15 -3.68 -11.11
N ALA A 103 6.02 -3.97 -10.46
CA ALA A 103 4.70 -3.84 -11.06
C ALA A 103 4.27 -2.37 -11.24
N ALA A 104 4.67 -1.50 -10.31
CA ALA A 104 4.43 -0.06 -10.35
C ALA A 104 5.24 0.63 -11.47
N ASP A 105 6.53 0.27 -11.62
CA ASP A 105 7.41 0.83 -12.65
C ASP A 105 7.16 0.26 -14.06
N GLY A 106 6.49 -0.89 -14.15
CA GLY A 106 6.23 -1.61 -15.41
C GLY A 106 4.97 -1.20 -16.16
N SER A 107 4.19 -0.23 -15.66
CA SER A 107 2.89 0.21 -16.22
C SER A 107 2.97 1.51 -17.02
#